data_AF-A0A6M2CIC3-F1
#
_entry.id   AF-A0A6M2CIC3-F1
#
_cell.length_a   1.000
_cell.length_b   1.000
_cell.length_c   1.000
_cell.angle_alpha   90.00
_cell.angle_beta   90.00
_cell.angle_gamma   90.00
#
_symmetry.space_group_name_H-M   'P 1'
#
loop_
_entity.id
_entity.type
_entity.pdbx_description
1 polymer ?
#
loop_
_entity_poly.entity_id
_entity_poly.type
_entity_poly.pdbx_seq_one_letter_code
_entity_poly.pdbx_strand_id
1 'polypeptide(L)'
;GAQESLDAHKDTYIITLNNRKGFIRCALKSGADLVPVFSFGENNIFYQMKNPRGSRLRWLQEKLKSITGVAPPIFYGRGILQYTWGYMPFREQIVTVVGKPIHVDRNENPTEEEVDLLHEKYMSSLRQLFEDHKTLY
;
A
#
# COMPACT_ATOMS: atom_id res chain seq x y z
N GLY A 1 4.29 -3.74 0.16
CA GLY A 1 4.49 -5.17 -0.18
C GLY A 1 5.12 -5.31 -1.56
N ALA A 2 5.72 -6.47 -1.89
CA ALA A 2 6.48 -6.66 -3.15
C ALA A 2 5.69 -6.44 -4.45
N GLN A 3 4.35 -6.53 -4.42
CA GLN A 3 3.51 -6.21 -5.56
C GLN A 3 3.18 -4.72 -5.65
N GLU A 4 2.87 -4.10 -4.50
CA GLU A 4 2.62 -2.65 -4.42
C GLU A 4 3.83 -1.86 -4.88
N SER A 5 5.05 -2.35 -4.59
CA SER A 5 6.27 -1.69 -5.05
C SER A 5 6.44 -1.67 -6.56
N LEU A 6 5.74 -2.51 -7.33
CA LEU A 6 5.76 -2.44 -8.80
C LEU A 6 4.73 -1.46 -9.38
N ASP A 7 3.74 -1.07 -8.58
CA ASP A 7 2.64 -0.19 -8.96
C ASP A 7 2.80 1.21 -8.32
N ALA A 8 3.92 1.45 -7.63
CA ALA A 8 4.28 2.71 -6.97
C ALA A 8 4.79 3.73 -7.99
N HIS A 9 3.90 4.18 -8.88
CA HIS A 9 4.17 5.27 -9.81
C HIS A 9 3.75 6.61 -9.22
N LYS A 10 4.44 7.67 -9.67
CA LYS A 10 4.11 9.05 -9.30
C LYS A 10 2.63 9.35 -9.54
N ASP A 11 2.00 10.00 -8.56
CA ASP A 11 0.58 10.42 -8.59
C ASP A 11 -0.43 9.27 -8.77
N THR A 12 -0.01 8.01 -8.50
CA THR A 12 -0.90 6.86 -8.48
C THR A 12 -1.03 6.32 -7.07
N TYR A 13 -2.22 5.80 -6.72
CA TYR A 13 -2.50 5.26 -5.39
C TYR A 13 -3.12 3.86 -5.51
N ILE A 14 -2.29 2.88 -5.90
CA ILE A 14 -2.72 1.49 -6.08
C ILE A 14 -2.32 0.68 -4.85
N ILE A 15 -3.30 0.27 -4.06
CA ILE A 15 -3.10 -0.51 -2.84
C ILE A 15 -3.67 -1.92 -3.01
N THR A 16 -2.89 -2.95 -2.65
CA THR A 16 -3.34 -4.35 -2.73
C THR A 16 -3.84 -4.86 -1.39
N LEU A 17 -5.07 -4.46 -1.01
CA LEU A 17 -5.69 -4.88 0.25
C LEU A 17 -6.77 -5.96 0.09
N ASN A 18 -7.41 -6.07 -1.08
CA ASN A 18 -8.63 -6.87 -1.25
C ASN A 18 -8.51 -8.34 -0.78
N ASN A 19 -7.35 -8.95 -1.02
CA ASN A 19 -7.09 -10.36 -0.67
C ASN A 19 -6.31 -10.51 0.65
N ARG A 20 -5.95 -9.40 1.32
CA ARG A 20 -5.08 -9.40 2.51
C ARG A 20 -5.90 -9.30 3.79
N LYS A 21 -6.55 -10.40 4.16
CA LYS A 21 -7.41 -10.47 5.36
C LYS A 21 -6.70 -10.88 6.66
N GLY A 22 -5.39 -11.14 6.61
CA GLY A 22 -4.62 -11.67 7.75
C GLY A 22 -4.57 -10.72 8.95
N PHE A 23 -4.48 -9.42 8.71
CA PHE A 23 -4.47 -8.43 9.80
C PHE A 23 -5.83 -8.32 10.50
N ILE A 24 -6.93 -8.50 9.76
CA ILE A 24 -8.29 -8.57 10.31
C ILE A 24 -8.44 -9.79 11.21
N ARG A 25 -7.99 -10.97 10.75
CA ARG A 25 -7.98 -12.18 11.58
C ARG A 25 -7.16 -12.00 12.86
N CYS A 26 -6.03 -11.28 12.78
CA CYS A 26 -5.22 -10.96 13.95
C CYS A 26 -5.97 -10.05 14.93
N ALA A 27 -6.59 -8.98 14.42
CA ALA A 27 -7.37 -8.03 15.22
C ALA A 27 -8.57 -8.69 15.91
N LEU A 28 -9.31 -9.56 15.22
CA LEU A 28 -10.42 -10.33 15.80
C LEU A 28 -9.94 -11.25 16.94
N LYS A 29 -8.81 -11.93 16.74
CA LYS A 29 -8.26 -12.83 17.78
C LYS A 29 -7.73 -12.08 19.00
N SER A 30 -7.16 -10.90 18.80
CA SER A 30 -6.61 -10.08 19.89
C SER A 30 -7.63 -9.16 20.54
N GLY A 31 -8.75 -8.83 19.86
CA GLY A 31 -9.66 -7.76 20.26
C GLY A 31 -9.06 -6.37 20.09
N ALA A 32 -8.10 -6.21 19.18
CA ALA A 32 -7.45 -4.92 18.94
C ALA A 32 -8.26 -4.08 17.95
N ASP A 33 -8.50 -2.82 18.31
CA ASP A 33 -9.16 -1.87 17.43
C ASP A 33 -8.35 -1.62 16.15
N LEU A 34 -9.05 -1.52 15.02
CA LEU A 34 -8.44 -1.28 13.72
C LEU A 34 -8.53 0.21 13.36
N VAL A 35 -7.39 0.84 13.09
CA VAL A 35 -7.33 2.25 12.69
C VAL A 35 -6.97 2.34 11.20
N PRO A 36 -7.85 2.88 10.33
CA PRO A 36 -7.51 3.10 8.93
C PRO A 36 -6.52 4.27 8.82
N VAL A 37 -5.41 4.04 8.13
CA VAL A 37 -4.34 5.03 7.93
C VAL A 37 -3.97 5.05 6.45
N PHE A 38 -3.81 6.25 5.90
CA PHE A 38 -3.39 6.45 4.51
C PHE A 38 -2.34 7.55 4.42
N SER A 39 -1.34 7.37 3.57
CA SER A 39 -0.26 8.35 3.36
C SER A 39 -0.24 8.84 1.91
N PHE A 40 -0.42 10.15 1.72
CA PHE A 40 -0.26 10.83 0.44
C PHE A 40 1.21 11.18 0.20
N GLY A 41 1.63 11.20 -1.07
CA GLY A 41 2.99 11.58 -1.48
C GLY A 41 4.07 10.49 -1.34
N GLU A 42 3.76 9.33 -0.75
CA GLU A 42 4.74 8.23 -0.60
C GLU A 42 5.32 7.77 -1.95
N ASN A 43 4.49 7.70 -2.99
CA ASN A 43 4.93 7.25 -4.32
C ASN A 43 5.78 8.30 -5.07
N ASN A 44 5.87 9.52 -4.56
CA ASN A 44 6.60 10.61 -5.21
C ASN A 44 8.08 10.64 -4.78
N ILE A 45 8.44 9.94 -3.69
CA ILE A 45 9.82 9.94 -3.15
C ILE A 45 10.81 9.19 -4.05
N PHE A 46 10.35 8.37 -4.99
CA PHE A 46 11.19 7.70 -5.99
C PHE A 46 10.53 7.74 -7.36
N TYR A 47 11.34 7.94 -8.40
CA TYR A 47 10.88 7.73 -9.77
C TYR A 47 11.05 6.27 -10.15
N GLN A 48 9.93 5.60 -10.39
CA GLN A 48 9.92 4.26 -10.94
C GLN A 48 9.88 4.30 -12.48
N MET A 49 10.66 3.45 -13.13
CA MET A 49 10.56 3.29 -14.59
C MET A 49 9.16 2.80 -14.97
N LYS A 50 8.58 3.41 -16.02
CA LYS A 50 7.27 3.01 -16.55
C LYS A 50 7.30 1.53 -16.97
N ASN A 51 6.53 0.69 -16.28
CA ASN A 51 6.40 -0.74 -16.55
C ASN A 51 4.92 -1.11 -16.72
N PRO A 52 4.23 -0.60 -17.77
CA PRO A 52 2.81 -0.85 -17.96
C PRO A 52 2.51 -2.36 -18.03
N ARG A 53 1.33 -2.77 -17.57
CA ARG A 53 0.88 -4.16 -17.64
C ARG A 53 0.91 -4.64 -19.10
N GLY A 54 1.49 -5.81 -19.32
CA GLY A 54 1.74 -6.37 -20.66
C GLY A 54 3.08 -5.98 -21.30
N SER A 55 3.87 -5.08 -20.69
CA SER A 55 5.24 -4.82 -21.17
C SER A 55 6.19 -6.00 -20.90
N ARG A 56 7.22 -6.15 -21.74
CA ARG A 56 8.26 -7.17 -21.55
C ARG A 56 8.97 -7.04 -20.20
N LEU A 57 9.17 -5.80 -19.74
CA LEU A 57 9.75 -5.50 -18.44
C LEU A 57 8.85 -5.99 -17.30
N ARG A 58 7.54 -5.66 -17.36
CA ARG A 58 6.57 -6.13 -16.36
C ARG A 58 6.46 -7.64 -16.33
N TRP A 59 6.42 -8.30 -17.50
CA TRP A 59 6.37 -9.76 -17.59
C TRP A 59 7.59 -10.42 -16.92
N LEU A 60 8.79 -9.88 -17.14
CA LEU A 60 10.00 -10.37 -16.49
C LEU A 60 9.94 -10.15 -14.97
N GLN A 61 9.52 -8.98 -14.50
CA GLN A 61 9.37 -8.69 -13.07
C GLN A 61 8.36 -9.60 -12.38
N GLU A 62 7.21 -9.86 -13.02
CA GLU A 62 6.17 -10.77 -12.52
C GLU A 62 6.66 -12.22 -12.48
N LYS A 63 7.40 -12.66 -13.50
CA LYS A 63 7.99 -13.99 -13.55
C LYS A 63 9.09 -14.18 -12.50
N LEU A 64 9.93 -13.17 -12.29
CA LEU A 64 10.93 -13.20 -11.22
C LEU A 64 10.24 -13.27 -9.86
N LYS A 65 9.22 -12.43 -9.63
CA LYS A 65 8.42 -12.47 -8.40
C LYS A 65 7.79 -13.85 -8.15
N SER A 66 7.23 -14.50 -9.17
CA SER A 66 6.61 -15.82 -8.98
C SER A 66 7.62 -16.90 -8.58
N ILE A 67 8.90 -16.71 -8.91
CA ILE A 67 9.99 -17.65 -8.60
C ILE A 67 10.64 -17.31 -7.25
N THR A 68 10.93 -16.04 -6.98
CA THR A 68 11.76 -15.61 -5.85
C THR A 68 10.98 -14.95 -4.72
N GLY A 69 9.69 -14.64 -4.92
CA GLY A 69 8.87 -13.84 -4.01
C GLY A 69 9.21 -12.34 -4.01
N VAL A 70 10.28 -11.92 -4.69
CA VAL A 70 10.77 -10.54 -4.74
C VAL A 70 10.70 -10.03 -6.17
N ALA A 71 10.04 -8.90 -6.37
CA ALA A 71 9.99 -8.21 -7.65
C ALA A 71 10.88 -6.96 -7.56
N PRO A 72 12.12 -6.98 -8.08
CA PRO A 72 13.00 -5.81 -7.98
C PRO A 72 12.41 -4.68 -8.84
N PRO A 73 11.93 -3.58 -8.21
CA PRO A 73 11.52 -2.42 -8.95
C PRO A 73 12.77 -1.69 -9.45
N ILE A 74 12.74 -1.21 -10.69
CA ILE A 74 13.77 -0.30 -11.19
C ILE A 74 13.30 1.11 -10.87
N PHE A 75 13.92 1.71 -9.85
CA PHE A 75 13.64 3.06 -9.41
C PHE A 75 14.93 3.85 -9.23
N TYR A 76 14.80 5.18 -9.29
CA TYR A 76 15.88 6.10 -8.98
C TYR A 76 15.36 7.26 -8.14
N GLY A 77 16.27 7.81 -7.37
CA GLY A 77 16.09 8.98 -6.52
C GLY A 77 17.16 10.04 -6.83
N ARG A 78 17.52 10.83 -5.83
CA ARG A 78 18.66 11.75 -5.87
C ARG A 78 19.97 11.07 -5.48
N GLY A 79 21.09 11.67 -5.85
CA GLY A 79 22.40 11.31 -5.34
C GLY A 79 22.65 11.85 -3.93
N ILE A 80 23.71 11.38 -3.28
CA ILE A 80 24.09 11.82 -1.93
C ILE A 80 24.57 13.29 -1.96
N LEU A 81 25.27 13.69 -3.03
CA LEU A 81 25.84 15.03 -3.20
C LEU A 81 25.22 15.82 -4.37
N GLN A 82 24.41 15.18 -5.21
CA GLN A 82 23.83 15.76 -6.44
C GLN A 82 22.33 15.43 -6.55
N TYR A 83 21.54 16.34 -7.13
CA TYR A 83 20.08 16.19 -7.22
C TYR A 83 19.59 15.41 -8.46
N THR A 84 20.50 14.95 -9.33
CA THR A 84 20.17 14.44 -10.66
C THR A 84 19.93 12.93 -10.72
N TRP A 85 20.70 12.10 -10.00
CA TRP A 85 20.56 10.63 -10.07
C TRP A 85 21.22 9.92 -8.87
N GLY A 86 20.51 8.96 -8.27
CA GLY A 86 21.02 8.08 -7.22
C GLY A 86 19.93 7.21 -6.55
N TYR A 87 20.18 6.78 -5.31
CA TYR A 87 19.26 5.91 -4.54
C TYR A 87 18.64 6.59 -3.32
N MET A 88 18.89 7.89 -3.10
CA MET A 88 18.29 8.63 -1.99
C MET A 88 16.89 9.12 -2.39
N PRO A 89 15.88 9.07 -1.49
CA PRO A 89 14.52 9.51 -1.81
C PRO A 89 14.49 11.00 -2.16
N PHE A 90 13.63 11.46 -3.06
CA PHE A 90 13.38 12.88 -3.30
C PHE A 90 12.83 13.58 -2.05
N ARG A 91 12.98 14.91 -1.99
CA ARG A 91 12.43 15.73 -0.90
C ARG A 91 10.99 16.08 -1.22
N GLU A 92 10.12 15.09 -1.11
CA GLU A 92 8.68 15.26 -1.31
C GLU A 92 7.96 15.25 0.04
N GLN A 93 6.86 15.99 0.13
CA GLN A 93 6.02 16.01 1.31
C GLN A 93 5.22 14.70 1.39
N ILE A 94 5.30 14.02 2.53
CA ILE A 94 4.46 12.87 2.85
C ILE A 94 3.44 13.31 3.90
N VAL A 95 2.16 13.13 3.61
CA VAL A 95 1.08 13.47 4.53
C VAL A 95 0.33 12.21 4.93
N THR A 96 0.44 11.83 6.20
CA THR A 96 -0.30 10.69 6.75
C THR A 96 -1.59 11.18 7.41
N VAL A 97 -2.72 10.69 6.90
CA VAL A 97 -4.05 10.91 7.49
C VAL A 97 -4.46 9.68 8.28
N VAL A 98 -5.03 9.92 9.47
CA VAL A 98 -5.46 8.87 10.40
C VAL A 98 -6.97 8.98 10.56
N GLY A 99 -7.69 7.90 10.27
CA GLY A 99 -9.13 7.83 10.39
C GLY A 99 -9.60 7.42 11.78
N LYS A 100 -10.93 7.28 11.91
CA LYS A 100 -11.57 6.87 13.17
C LYS A 100 -11.27 5.39 13.48
N PRO A 101 -11.00 5.03 14.75
CA PRO A 101 -10.87 3.63 15.15
C PRO A 101 -12.16 2.84 14.87
N ILE A 102 -11.99 1.61 14.39
CA ILE A 102 -13.04 0.62 14.21
C ILE A 102 -12.91 -0.37 15.37
N HIS A 103 -13.90 -0.35 16.25
CA HIS A 103 -13.95 -1.28 17.37
C HIS A 103 -14.09 -2.73 16.89
N VAL A 104 -13.35 -3.63 17.54
CA VAL A 104 -13.33 -5.07 17.22
C VAL A 104 -13.56 -5.88 18.48
N ASP A 105 -14.64 -6.65 18.48
CA ASP A 105 -14.91 -7.61 19.55
C ASP A 105 -14.00 -8.83 19.42
N ARG A 106 -13.41 -9.26 20.54
CA ARG A 106 -12.50 -10.41 20.55
C ARG A 106 -13.26 -11.70 20.26
N ASN A 107 -12.83 -12.43 19.23
CA ASN A 107 -13.27 -13.79 18.91
C ASN A 107 -12.05 -14.69 18.65
N GLU A 108 -11.89 -15.77 19.44
CA GLU A 108 -10.75 -16.69 19.31
C GLU A 108 -10.81 -17.54 18.03
N ASN A 109 -12.02 -17.83 17.55
CA ASN A 109 -12.28 -18.59 16.34
C ASN A 109 -13.18 -17.78 15.39
N PRO A 110 -12.65 -16.70 14.78
CA PRO A 110 -13.44 -15.85 13.89
C PRO A 110 -13.87 -16.63 12.66
N THR A 111 -15.13 -16.46 12.26
CA THR A 111 -15.64 -17.05 11.02
C THR A 111 -15.14 -16.26 9.81
N GLU A 112 -15.10 -16.86 8.62
CA GLU A 112 -14.72 -16.12 7.41
C GLU A 112 -15.71 -14.99 7.09
N GLU A 113 -16.98 -15.14 7.44
CA GLU A 113 -18.00 -14.10 7.28
C GLU A 113 -17.71 -12.88 8.16
N GLU A 114 -17.33 -13.09 9.43
CA GLU A 114 -16.94 -12.00 10.33
C GLU A 114 -15.69 -11.26 9.85
N VAL A 115 -14.71 -12.02 9.36
CA VAL A 115 -13.48 -11.46 8.76
C VAL A 115 -13.83 -10.61 7.55
N ASP A 116 -14.74 -11.08 6.71
CA ASP A 116 -15.12 -10.38 5.47
C ASP A 116 -15.91 -9.11 5.76
N LEU A 117 -16.86 -9.17 6.68
CA LEU A 117 -17.63 -8.00 7.12
C LEU A 117 -16.72 -6.92 7.73
N LEU A 118 -15.80 -7.30 8.62
CA LEU A 118 -14.87 -6.35 9.24
C LEU A 118 -13.86 -5.80 8.21
N HIS A 119 -13.39 -6.64 7.29
CA HIS A 119 -12.52 -6.23 6.20
C HIS A 119 -13.22 -5.23 5.27
N GLU A 120 -14.48 -5.45 4.91
CA GLU A 120 -15.27 -4.52 4.11
C GLU A 120 -15.46 -3.18 4.83
N LYS A 121 -15.73 -3.20 6.14
CA LYS A 121 -15.84 -1.98 6.97
C LYS A 121 -14.53 -1.21 7.03
N TYR A 122 -13.40 -1.90 7.12
CA TYR A 122 -12.08 -1.28 7.06
C TYR A 122 -11.83 -0.65 5.68
N MET A 123 -12.12 -1.38 4.60
CA MET A 123 -11.95 -0.92 3.23
C MET A 123 -12.83 0.29 2.90
N SER A 124 -14.08 0.32 3.37
CA SER A 124 -14.97 1.47 3.18
C SER A 124 -14.46 2.70 3.93
N SER A 125 -14.02 2.53 5.18
CA SER A 125 -13.44 3.62 5.99
C SER A 125 -12.16 4.18 5.37
N LEU A 126 -11.29 3.32 4.83
CA LEU A 126 -10.06 3.72 4.13
C LEU A 126 -10.38 4.48 2.83
N ARG A 127 -11.36 4.02 2.04
CA ARG A 127 -11.80 4.71 0.83
C ARG A 127 -12.38 6.08 1.14
N GLN A 128 -13.21 6.18 2.18
CA GLN A 128 -13.74 7.46 2.62
C GLN A 128 -12.62 8.42 3.04
N LEU A 129 -11.66 7.93 3.85
CA LEU A 129 -10.51 8.73 4.29
C LEU A 129 -9.70 9.28 3.10
N PHE A 130 -9.52 8.47 2.05
CA PHE A 130 -8.88 8.90 0.81
C PHE A 130 -9.71 9.95 0.08
N GLU A 131 -11.00 9.69 -0.14
CA GLU A 131 -11.91 10.60 -0.86
C GLU A 131 -12.04 11.97 -0.20
N ASP A 132 -12.03 12.02 1.13
CA ASP A 132 -12.13 13.25 1.91
C ASP A 132 -10.87 14.13 1.78
N HIS A 133 -9.70 13.54 1.46
CA HIS A 133 -8.41 14.24 1.46
C HIS A 133 -7.73 14.31 0.08
N LYS A 134 -8.18 13.56 -0.93
CA LYS A 134 -7.54 13.49 -2.28
C LYS A 134 -7.56 14.80 -3.06
N THR A 135 -8.38 15.78 -2.66
CA THR A 135 -8.41 17.11 -3.29
C THR A 135 -7.46 18.09 -2.62
N LEU A 136 -7.01 17.77 -1.40
CA LEU A 136 -6.06 18.55 -0.62
C LEU A 136 -4.60 18.17 -0.93
N TYR A 137 -4.38 16.91 -1.34
CA TYR A 137 -3.06 16.29 -1.56
C TYR A 137 -3.07 15.40 -2.80
#